data_AF-A0A2A9PNP2-F1
#
_entry.id   AF-A0A2A9PNP2-F1
#
_cell.length_a   1.000
_cell.length_b   1.000
_cell.length_c   1.000
_cell.angle_alpha   90.00
_cell.angle_beta   90.00
_cell.angle_gamma   90.00
#
_symmetry.space_group_name_H-M   'P 1'
#
loop_
_entity.id
_entity.type
_entity.pdbx_description
1 polymer ?
#
loop_
_entity_poly.entity_id
_entity_poly.type
_entity_poly.pdbx_seq_one_letter_code
_entity_poly.pdbx_strand_id
1 'polypeptide(L)'
;MKMSASSSLKGEMPQQVLSLYRQLLRQGGQFSAYNFREYAKRRTRDAFRENRGVHDPRAIQELVQKGLRELQIMKRQTVISQFYQLNRLVVEGGISGRDDGERGAVVRQKDQGWD
;
A
#
# COMPACT_ATOMS: atom_id res chain seq x y z
N MET A 1 16.82 18.34 -41.58
CA MET A 1 17.05 17.14 -40.74
C MET A 1 16.00 17.16 -39.62
N LYS A 2 14.87 16.44 -39.78
CA LYS A 2 13.79 16.41 -38.77
C LYS A 2 14.12 15.31 -37.75
N MET A 3 14.60 15.69 -36.57
CA MET A 3 14.79 14.76 -35.45
C MET A 3 13.41 14.48 -34.84
N SER A 4 12.94 13.24 -34.96
CA SER A 4 11.66 12.79 -34.40
C SER A 4 11.72 12.74 -32.87
N ALA A 5 10.93 13.58 -32.20
CA ALA A 5 10.79 13.64 -30.74
C ALA A 5 10.02 12.45 -30.13
N SER A 6 9.68 11.43 -30.93
CA SER A 6 8.78 10.35 -30.51
C SER A 6 9.44 9.23 -29.70
N SER A 7 10.77 9.08 -29.73
CA SER A 7 11.45 7.99 -29.03
C SER A 7 11.77 8.30 -27.56
N SER A 8 12.02 9.57 -27.21
CA SER A 8 12.40 9.98 -25.84
C SER A 8 11.28 9.74 -24.82
N LEU A 9 10.03 10.01 -25.21
CA LEU A 9 8.84 9.83 -24.35
C LEU A 9 8.55 8.36 -24.02
N LYS A 10 8.96 7.44 -24.91
CA LYS A 10 8.67 6.02 -24.78
C LYS A 10 9.49 5.33 -23.67
N GLY A 11 10.67 5.89 -23.34
CA GLY A 11 11.52 5.43 -22.23
C GLY A 11 11.12 5.99 -20.87
N GLU A 12 10.55 7.20 -20.84
CA GLU A 12 10.09 7.86 -19.62
C GLU A 12 8.82 7.21 -19.06
N MET A 13 7.85 6.89 -19.92
CA MET A 13 6.56 6.34 -19.48
C MET A 13 6.69 5.03 -18.67
N PRO A 14 7.42 3.99 -19.12
CA PRO A 14 7.63 2.77 -18.34
C PRO A 14 8.29 3.02 -16.98
N GLN A 15 9.27 3.93 -16.93
CA GLN A 15 9.94 4.29 -15.68
C GLN A 15 8.98 5.00 -14.72
N GLN A 16 8.13 5.90 -15.24
CA GLN A 16 7.10 6.58 -14.46
C GLN A 16 6.08 5.57 -13.89
N VAL A 17 5.59 4.62 -14.71
CA VAL A 17 4.65 3.57 -14.26
C VAL A 17 5.28 2.71 -13.15
N LEU A 18 6.53 2.28 -13.32
CA LEU A 18 7.24 1.49 -12.31
C LEU A 18 7.51 2.29 -11.03
N SER A 19 7.84 3.57 -11.16
CA SER A 19 8.01 4.47 -10.02
C SER A 19 6.71 4.61 -9.24
N LEU A 20 5.60 4.87 -9.94
CA LEU A 20 4.27 4.99 -9.34
C LEU A 20 3.84 3.71 -8.61
N TYR A 21 4.07 2.54 -9.23
CA TYR A 21 3.81 1.25 -8.60
C TYR A 21 4.55 1.08 -7.28
N ARG A 22 5.86 1.37 -7.26
CA ARG A 22 6.68 1.28 -6.04
C ARG A 22 6.23 2.28 -4.98
N GLN A 23 5.86 3.50 -5.38
CA GLN A 23 5.36 4.52 -4.46
C GLN A 23 4.05 4.09 -3.80
N LEU A 24 3.10 3.55 -4.56
CA LEU A 24 1.85 3.02 -4.04
C LEU A 24 2.08 1.85 -3.07
N LEU A 25 2.93 0.89 -3.41
CA LEU A 25 3.26 -0.22 -2.51
C LEU A 25 3.94 0.24 -1.21
N ARG A 26 4.90 1.17 -1.31
CA ARG A 26 5.58 1.74 -0.14
C ARG A 26 4.58 2.46 0.76
N GLN A 27 3.73 3.32 0.19
CA GLN A 27 2.74 4.08 0.93
C GLN A 27 1.69 3.16 1.57
N GLY A 28 1.18 2.17 0.84
CA GLY A 28 0.24 1.19 1.37
C GLY A 28 0.83 0.35 2.51
N GLY A 29 2.15 0.13 2.51
CA GLY A 29 2.84 -0.53 3.62
C GLY A 29 2.86 0.26 4.92
N GLN A 30 2.60 1.57 4.89
CA GLN A 30 2.67 2.45 6.07
C GLN A 30 1.37 2.52 6.88
N PHE A 31 0.28 1.87 6.43
CA PHE A 31 -0.95 1.81 7.22
C PHE A 31 -0.71 1.12 8.57
N SER A 32 -1.27 1.67 9.65
CA SER A 32 -1.11 1.10 11.00
C SER A 32 -1.90 -0.20 11.15
N ALA A 33 -3.07 -0.32 10.53
CA ALA A 33 -3.90 -1.51 10.58
C ALA A 33 -3.52 -2.53 9.48
N TYR A 34 -3.35 -3.81 9.86
CA TYR A 34 -3.00 -4.90 8.95
C TYR A 34 -3.93 -5.05 7.75
N ASN A 35 -5.24 -5.04 7.99
CA ASN A 35 -6.24 -5.17 6.94
C ASN A 35 -6.08 -4.10 5.85
N PHE A 36 -5.79 -2.85 6.23
CA PHE A 36 -5.56 -1.75 5.29
C PHE A 36 -4.23 -1.88 4.57
N ARG A 37 -3.14 -2.30 5.26
CA ARG A 37 -1.86 -2.59 4.60
C ARG A 37 -2.02 -3.65 3.51
N GLU A 38 -2.62 -4.78 3.86
CA GLU A 38 -2.74 -5.91 2.95
C GLU A 38 -3.75 -5.63 1.82
N TYR A 39 -4.85 -4.93 2.12
CA TYR A 39 -5.76 -4.46 1.08
C TYR A 39 -5.07 -3.51 0.10
N ALA A 40 -4.34 -2.51 0.59
CA ALA A 40 -3.64 -1.55 -0.28
C ALA A 40 -2.62 -2.26 -1.18
N LYS A 41 -1.79 -3.15 -0.61
CA LYS A 41 -0.83 -3.95 -1.39
C LYS A 41 -1.52 -4.79 -2.46
N ARG A 42 -2.56 -5.54 -2.09
CA ARG A 42 -3.31 -6.40 -3.02
C ARG A 42 -3.95 -5.56 -4.13
N ARG A 43 -4.69 -4.51 -3.77
CA ARG A 43 -5.37 -3.64 -4.72
C ARG A 43 -4.42 -2.98 -5.71
N THR A 44 -3.25 -2.52 -5.26
CA THR A 44 -2.20 -1.99 -6.15
C THR A 44 -1.68 -3.06 -7.10
N ARG A 45 -1.40 -4.28 -6.63
CA ARG A 45 -0.92 -5.37 -7.50
C ARG A 45 -1.97 -5.76 -8.54
N ASP A 46 -3.22 -5.90 -8.12
CA ASP A 46 -4.33 -6.30 -8.98
C ASP A 46 -4.57 -5.24 -10.06
N ALA A 47 -4.64 -3.95 -9.69
CA ALA A 47 -4.82 -2.86 -10.64
C ALA A 47 -3.73 -2.82 -11.74
N PHE A 48 -2.47 -3.00 -11.37
CA PHE A 48 -1.38 -2.99 -12.36
C PHE A 48 -1.35 -4.26 -13.21
N ARG A 49 -1.76 -5.41 -12.67
CA ARG A 49 -1.88 -6.66 -13.42
C ARG A 49 -3.04 -6.62 -14.40
N GLU A 50 -4.19 -6.11 -13.99
CA GLU A 50 -5.40 -5.91 -14.82
C GLU A 50 -5.08 -5.04 -16.04
N ASN A 51 -4.26 -3.99 -15.86
CA ASN A 51 -3.95 -3.02 -16.92
C ASN A 51 -2.64 -3.30 -17.67
N ARG A 52 -1.98 -4.45 -17.44
CA ARG A 52 -0.67 -4.78 -18.04
C ARG A 52 -0.69 -4.83 -19.58
N GLY A 53 -1.85 -5.15 -20.17
CA GLY A 53 -2.03 -5.32 -21.61
C GLY A 53 -2.53 -4.05 -22.33
N VAL A 54 -2.63 -2.93 -21.63
CA VAL A 54 -3.03 -1.66 -22.25
C VAL A 54 -1.85 -1.12 -23.05
N HIS A 55 -2.06 -0.93 -24.35
CA HIS A 55 -1.04 -0.42 -25.27
C HIS A 55 -1.35 0.98 -25.83
N ASP A 56 -2.60 1.45 -25.68
CA ASP A 56 -2.98 2.80 -26.08
C ASP A 56 -2.30 3.85 -25.19
N PRO A 57 -1.46 4.75 -25.74
CA PRO A 57 -0.77 5.77 -24.97
C PRO A 57 -1.71 6.69 -24.18
N ARG A 58 -2.91 7.00 -24.71
CA ARG A 58 -3.87 7.87 -24.02
C ARG A 58 -4.46 7.17 -22.79
N ALA A 59 -4.93 5.93 -22.95
CA ALA A 59 -5.40 5.12 -21.84
C ALA A 59 -4.31 4.92 -20.76
N ILE A 60 -3.05 4.69 -21.16
CA ILE A 60 -1.93 4.60 -20.20
C ILE A 60 -1.78 5.92 -19.42
N GLN A 61 -1.84 7.07 -20.10
CA GLN A 61 -1.73 8.37 -19.44
C GLN A 61 -2.86 8.59 -18.44
N GLU A 62 -4.10 8.25 -18.78
CA GLU A 62 -5.26 8.33 -17.88
C GLU A 62 -5.08 7.45 -16.64
N LEU A 63 -4.60 6.21 -16.82
CA LEU A 63 -4.32 5.28 -15.73
C LEU A 63 -3.20 5.79 -14.81
N VAL A 64 -2.15 6.37 -15.37
CA VAL A 64 -1.08 7.01 -14.59
C VAL A 64 -1.63 8.18 -13.77
N GLN A 65 -2.43 9.05 -14.38
CA GLN A 65 -3.06 10.17 -13.67
C GLN A 65 -4.00 9.70 -12.56
N LYS A 66 -4.75 8.62 -12.80
CA LYS A 66 -5.57 7.98 -11.77
C LYS A 66 -4.70 7.46 -10.61
N GLY A 67 -3.63 6.72 -10.90
CA GLY A 67 -2.74 6.20 -9.86
C GLY A 67 -2.04 7.30 -9.06
N LEU A 68 -1.70 8.43 -9.69
CA LEU A 68 -1.16 9.60 -8.98
C LEU A 68 -2.19 10.20 -8.00
N ARG A 69 -3.46 10.30 -8.39
CA ARG A 69 -4.54 10.73 -7.48
C ARG A 69 -4.74 9.75 -6.33
N GLU A 70 -4.74 8.45 -6.62
CA GLU A 70 -4.84 7.39 -5.61
C GLU A 70 -3.67 7.44 -4.62
N LEU A 71 -2.45 7.71 -5.09
CA LEU A 71 -1.29 7.88 -4.22
C LEU A 71 -1.46 9.05 -3.25
N GLN A 72 -2.01 10.18 -3.70
CA GLN A 72 -2.28 11.33 -2.82
C GLN A 72 -3.37 11.03 -1.79
N ILE A 73 -4.38 10.24 -2.15
CA ILE A 73 -5.38 9.75 -1.19
C ILE A 73 -4.71 8.83 -0.17
N MET A 74 -3.92 7.86 -0.65
CA MET A 74 -3.24 6.89 0.21
C MET A 74 -2.33 7.57 1.22
N LYS A 75 -1.55 8.59 0.80
CA LYS A 75 -0.72 9.41 1.71
C LYS A 75 -1.53 10.01 2.86
N ARG A 76 -2.65 10.65 2.55
CA ARG A 76 -3.55 11.25 3.56
C ARG A 76 -4.13 10.19 4.50
N GLN A 77 -4.60 9.08 3.93
CA GLN A 77 -5.23 8.00 4.70
C GLN A 77 -4.23 7.29 5.61
N THR A 78 -2.98 7.11 5.17
CA THR A 78 -1.91 6.59 6.03
C THR A 78 -1.68 7.49 7.25
N VAL A 79 -1.59 8.80 7.04
CA VAL A 79 -1.38 9.76 8.13
C VAL A 79 -2.56 9.72 9.11
N ILE A 80 -3.80 9.73 8.61
CA ILE A 80 -5.00 9.59 9.44
C ILE A 80 -4.99 8.28 10.24
N SER A 81 -4.63 7.16 9.59
CA SER A 81 -4.52 5.85 10.23
C SER A 81 -3.55 5.84 11.41
N GLN A 82 -2.51 6.69 11.39
CA GLN A 82 -1.56 6.81 12.50
C GLN A 82 -2.13 7.57 13.71
N PHE A 83 -3.10 8.46 13.52
CA PHE A 83 -3.78 9.15 14.63
C PHE A 83 -4.79 8.26 15.33
N TYR A 84 -5.42 7.34 14.61
CA TYR A 84 -6.43 6.42 15.13
C TYR A 84 -5.88 4.99 15.25
N GLN A 85 -4.69 4.83 15.81
CA GLN A 85 -4.13 3.51 16.11
C GLN A 85 -5.03 2.81 17.13
N LEU A 86 -5.92 1.95 16.64
CA LEU A 86 -6.66 1.01 17.46
C LEU A 86 -5.69 -0.08 17.96
N ASN A 87 -6.00 -0.66 19.11
CA ASN A 87 -5.25 -1.81 19.64
C ASN A 87 -5.03 -2.85 18.54
N ARG A 88 -3.82 -3.42 18.48
CA ARG A 88 -3.47 -4.44 17.48
C ARG A 88 -4.50 -5.55 17.46
N LEU A 89 -4.88 -5.98 16.26
CA LEU A 89 -5.81 -7.10 16.09
C LEU A 89 -5.17 -8.40 16.62
N VAL A 90 -5.98 -9.38 16.99
CA VAL A 90 -5.51 -10.70 17.48
C VAL A 90 -4.55 -11.36 16.47
N VAL A 91 -4.77 -11.14 15.18
CA VAL A 91 -3.92 -11.64 14.08
C VAL A 91 -2.58 -10.92 13.94
N GLU A 92 -2.38 -9.78 14.60
CA GLU A 92 -1.13 -9.02 14.62
C GLU A 92 -0.24 -9.36 15.82
N GLY A 93 -0.75 -10.10 16.81
CA GLY A 93 0.00 -10.51 18.01
C GLY A 93 0.95 -11.70 17.80
N GLY A 94 0.86 -12.39 16.67
CA GLY A 94 1.63 -13.62 16.41
C GLY A 94 2.98 -13.46 15.70
N ILE A 95 3.30 -12.27 15.16
CA ILE A 95 4.47 -12.09 14.28
C ILE A 95 5.57 -11.21 14.92
N SER A 96 5.28 -10.44 15.97
CA SER A 96 6.31 -9.70 16.71
C SER A 96 6.20 -9.97 18.20
N GLY A 97 6.92 -10.97 18.68
CA GLY A 97 7.25 -11.15 20.10
C GLY A 97 8.26 -10.10 20.58
N ARG A 98 7.95 -8.82 20.40
CA ARG A 98 8.54 -7.73 21.18
C ARG A 98 7.39 -6.94 21.76
N ASP A 99 7.05 -7.33 22.98
CA ASP A 99 6.50 -6.41 23.96
C ASP A 99 7.59 -5.37 24.21
N ASP A 100 7.36 -4.16 23.70
CA ASP A 100 8.06 -2.98 24.19
C ASP A 100 7.42 -2.70 25.55
N GLY A 101 8.02 -3.31 26.58
CA GLY A 101 7.46 -3.39 27.93
C GLY A 101 7.33 -2.02 28.58
N GLU A 102 6.23 -1.32 28.30
CA GLU A 102 5.72 -0.24 29.15
C GLU A 102 4.24 0.08 28.83
N ARG A 103 3.38 -0.86 29.23
CA ARG A 103 2.09 -0.65 29.95
C ARG A 103 1.39 -2.01 30.08
N GLY A 104 1.84 -2.78 31.08
CA GLY A 104 1.19 -4.02 31.52
C GLY A 104 -0.23 -3.74 32.02
N ALA A 105 -1.20 -4.63 31.86
CA ALA A 105 -1.07 -6.07 31.79
C ALA A 105 -2.19 -6.66 30.94
N VAL A 106 -1.86 -7.42 29.90
CA VAL A 106 -2.79 -8.43 29.37
C VAL A 106 -2.48 -9.74 30.10
N VAL A 107 -2.88 -9.80 31.37
CA VAL A 107 -2.92 -11.06 32.12
C VAL A 107 -4.10 -11.85 31.57
N ARG A 108 -3.80 -12.89 30.79
CA ARG A 108 -4.80 -13.91 30.49
C ARG A 108 -4.94 -14.79 31.72
N GLN A 109 -5.86 -14.43 32.59
CA GLN A 109 -6.34 -15.35 33.62
C GLN A 109 -7.09 -16.48 32.90
N LYS A 110 -6.47 -17.66 32.85
CA LYS A 110 -7.11 -18.86 32.33
C LYS A 110 -7.66 -19.61 33.55
N ASP A 111 -8.85 -19.21 34.00
CA ASP A 111 -9.59 -20.00 34.99
C ASP A 111 -10.08 -21.28 34.29
N GLN A 112 -9.27 -22.33 34.34
CA GLN A 112 -9.73 -23.68 34.06
C GLN A 112 -10.09 -24.32 35.40
N GLY A 113 -11.35 -24.18 35.83
CA GLY A 113 -12.03 -25.22 36.61
C GLY A 113 -12.74 -26.16 35.63
N TRP A 114 -13.00 -27.44 35.89
CA TRP A 114 -13.22 -28.17 37.14
C TRP A 114 -12.79 -29.64 36.95
N ASP A 115 -12.40 -30.31 38.03
CA ASP A 115 -12.51 -31.77 38.15
C ASP A 115 -13.98 -32.18 38.31
#